data_AF-A0A969HNC7-F1
#
_entry.id   AF-A0A969HNC7-F1
#
_cell.length_a   1.000
_cell.length_b   1.000
_cell.length_c   1.000
_cell.angle_alpha   90.00
_cell.angle_beta   90.00
_cell.angle_gamma   90.00
#
_symmetry.space_group_name_H-M   'P 1'
#
loop_
_entity.id
_entity.type
_entity.pdbx_description
1 polymer ?
#
loop_
_entity_poly.entity_id
_entity_poly.type
_entity_poly.pdbx_seq_one_letter_code
_entity_poly.pdbx_strand_id
1 'polypeptide(L)'
;TYDSLRADPRPIIHFGYSQFVPSIIAPGFTDRLRLVAELSILGNGFTYSVPGFAGGQFLLDGGEHFWSVSAQSGTHQVSLQADLSHLPTGQYNYLLSSAVRLFVRNNLTGATNFNVGEILHVNTIDSAFGSGWGLAGLQEIVENPDGSVLLIDGDGSELLFERPAALEGAYQGPPGDFSTFESLADGTYRRTLKDQTVYQFNESGQLASVTDPDGNQTRYLYNELGLLVSIIDPVDLETTFAYEGDRIFRITDPAGRVTQLEYDPNGNLIQIKDPDLSERTFEYDEKRHLTAEIDHRGYREETVYDFAGRATRAVRKDGSIVQIRPVEVEGLYSPEQTINPFQPPLAQNLLETPTASYADAMVMWYLPNLMQMVKRFQLVMEGDPYL
;
A
#
# COMPACT_ATOMS: atom_id res chain seq x y z
N THR A 1 0.05 -7.81 12.71
CA THR A 1 0.59 -7.98 11.34
C THR A 1 1.25 -6.68 10.95
N TYR A 2 2.36 -6.72 10.20
CA TYR A 2 3.09 -5.52 9.80
C TYR A 2 3.07 -5.37 8.28
N ASP A 3 2.79 -4.16 7.80
CA ASP A 3 2.79 -3.79 6.40
C ASP A 3 3.63 -2.52 6.16
N SER A 4 4.78 -2.69 5.50
CA SER A 4 5.68 -1.58 5.18
C SER A 4 5.05 -0.53 4.26
N LEU A 5 4.11 -0.93 3.39
CA LEU A 5 3.44 0.00 2.47
C LEU A 5 2.45 0.93 3.17
N ARG A 6 2.06 0.61 4.41
CA ARG A 6 1.23 1.47 5.26
C ARG A 6 2.04 2.20 6.34
N ALA A 7 3.23 1.69 6.67
CA ALA A 7 4.24 2.37 7.50
C ALA A 7 4.95 3.52 6.77
N ASP A 8 5.12 3.41 5.45
CA ASP A 8 5.65 4.45 4.56
C ASP A 8 4.83 4.48 3.26
N PRO A 9 3.64 5.09 3.27
CA PRO A 9 2.70 5.01 2.16
C PRO A 9 3.14 5.90 1.00
N ARG A 10 3.96 5.30 0.14
CA ARG A 10 4.52 5.90 -1.08
C ARG A 10 4.09 5.10 -2.32
N PRO A 11 2.87 5.33 -2.84
CA PRO A 11 2.38 4.63 -4.03
C PRO A 11 3.21 4.97 -5.28
N ILE A 12 3.30 3.99 -6.18
CA ILE A 12 4.01 4.11 -7.46
C ILE A 12 2.98 4.07 -8.59
N ILE A 13 3.08 5.02 -9.52
CA ILE A 13 2.23 5.15 -10.69
C ILE A 13 3.04 4.84 -11.93
N HIS A 14 2.65 3.77 -12.62
CA HIS A 14 3.21 3.37 -13.90
C HIS A 14 2.45 4.03 -15.06
N PHE A 15 3.19 4.51 -16.04
CA PHE A 15 2.63 5.07 -17.26
C PHE A 15 3.62 4.97 -18.41
N GLY A 16 3.15 5.19 -19.63
CA GLY A 16 4.00 5.06 -20.79
C GLY A 16 3.24 5.14 -22.10
N TYR A 17 3.96 4.84 -23.18
CA TYR A 17 3.43 4.81 -24.53
C TYR A 17 3.68 3.44 -25.15
N SER A 18 2.60 2.79 -25.59
CA SER A 18 2.66 1.54 -26.35
C SER A 18 2.78 1.82 -27.86
N GLN A 19 3.32 0.85 -28.60
CA GLN A 19 3.49 0.95 -30.05
C GLN A 19 4.21 2.24 -30.50
N PHE A 20 5.09 2.75 -29.65
CA PHE A 20 5.81 3.98 -29.89
C PHE A 20 6.86 3.75 -30.98
N VAL A 21 6.87 4.58 -32.03
CA VAL A 21 7.83 4.50 -33.14
C VAL A 21 8.66 5.81 -33.18
N PRO A 22 9.79 5.86 -32.47
CA PRO A 22 10.58 7.08 -32.31
C PRO A 22 11.05 7.70 -33.64
N SER A 23 11.39 6.85 -34.61
CA SER A 23 11.91 7.27 -35.92
C SER A 23 10.91 8.05 -36.77
N ILE A 24 9.60 7.84 -36.56
CA ILE A 24 8.54 8.60 -37.24
C ILE A 24 8.39 9.99 -36.61
N ILE A 25 8.53 10.07 -35.28
CA ILE A 25 8.29 11.30 -34.51
C ILE A 25 9.46 12.29 -34.66
N ALA A 26 10.69 11.79 -34.61
CA ALA A 26 11.89 12.60 -34.75
C ALA A 26 12.95 11.91 -35.64
N PRO A 27 12.75 11.91 -36.97
CA PRO A 27 13.69 11.29 -37.91
C PRO A 27 15.11 11.85 -37.74
N GLY A 28 16.07 10.99 -37.41
CA GLY A 28 17.48 11.37 -37.21
C GLY A 28 17.80 12.10 -35.90
N PHE A 29 16.82 12.27 -35.00
CA PHE A 29 16.96 12.95 -33.71
C PHE A 29 16.31 12.19 -32.55
N THR A 30 16.22 10.86 -32.66
CA THR A 30 15.56 10.01 -31.65
C THR A 30 16.27 10.06 -30.30
N ASP A 31 17.58 10.29 -30.27
CA ASP A 31 18.41 10.51 -29.08
C ASP A 31 18.01 11.77 -28.28
N ARG A 32 17.29 12.70 -28.92
CA ARG A 32 16.79 13.95 -28.33
C ARG A 32 15.35 13.87 -27.85
N LEU A 33 14.68 12.73 -28.03
CA LEU A 33 13.35 12.54 -27.48
C LEU A 33 13.43 12.39 -25.97
N ARG A 34 12.49 13.04 -25.29
CA ARG A 34 12.30 12.97 -23.85
C ARG A 34 10.86 12.59 -23.58
N LEU A 35 10.66 11.55 -22.79
CA LEU A 35 9.42 11.37 -22.08
C LEU A 35 9.46 12.36 -20.91
N VAL A 36 8.47 13.22 -20.82
CA VAL A 36 8.33 14.26 -19.80
C VAL A 36 7.04 13.99 -19.05
N ALA A 37 7.06 14.00 -17.73
CA ALA A 37 5.83 13.85 -16.96
C ALA A 37 5.85 14.61 -15.63
N GLU A 38 4.65 14.95 -15.17
CA GLU A 38 4.37 15.55 -13.88
C GLU A 38 3.18 14.79 -13.28
N LEU A 39 3.27 14.47 -11.98
CA LEU A 39 2.22 13.79 -11.24
C LEU A 39 1.70 14.72 -10.16
N SER A 40 0.38 14.91 -10.12
CA SER A 40 -0.30 15.62 -9.05
C SER A 40 -1.37 14.73 -8.43
N ILE A 41 -1.42 14.68 -7.10
CA ILE A 41 -2.47 14.02 -6.33
C ILE A 41 -3.52 15.05 -5.94
N LEU A 42 -4.79 14.70 -6.10
CA LEU A 42 -5.95 15.54 -5.88
C LEU A 42 -6.78 14.94 -4.75
N GLY A 43 -7.10 15.74 -3.75
CA GLY A 43 -8.03 15.36 -2.67
C GLY A 43 -8.71 16.59 -2.09
N ASN A 44 -9.98 16.52 -1.70
CA ASN A 44 -10.74 17.50 -0.90
C ASN A 44 -10.26 18.98 -0.92
N GLY A 45 -10.10 19.56 -2.11
CA GLY A 45 -9.72 20.97 -2.29
C GLY A 45 -8.21 21.28 -2.22
N PHE A 46 -7.35 20.28 -2.10
CA PHE A 46 -5.90 20.39 -2.22
C PHE A 46 -5.37 19.69 -3.48
N THR A 47 -4.21 20.17 -3.93
CA THR A 47 -3.39 19.53 -4.95
C THR A 47 -1.99 19.35 -4.37
N TYR A 48 -1.49 18.12 -4.38
CA TYR A 48 -0.11 17.79 -4.04
C TYR A 48 0.65 17.44 -5.32
N SER A 49 1.54 18.32 -5.77
CA SER A 49 2.41 18.05 -6.92
C SER A 49 3.66 17.31 -6.46
N VAL A 50 3.95 16.17 -7.10
CA VAL A 50 5.18 15.41 -6.84
C VAL A 50 6.37 16.31 -7.20
N PRO A 51 7.33 16.53 -6.27
CA PRO A 51 8.47 17.40 -6.53
C PRO A 51 9.34 16.89 -7.68
N GLY A 52 9.51 17.71 -8.71
CA GLY A 52 10.33 17.44 -9.87
C GLY A 52 11.30 18.58 -10.18
N PHE A 53 11.58 18.80 -11.47
CA PHE A 53 12.46 19.86 -11.94
C PHE A 53 12.05 21.24 -11.41
N ALA A 54 12.99 22.11 -11.07
CA ALA A 54 12.68 23.40 -10.43
C ALA A 54 12.01 24.44 -11.36
N GLY A 55 11.91 24.17 -12.66
CA GLY A 55 11.30 25.07 -13.64
C GLY A 55 12.17 26.29 -13.98
N GLY A 56 11.56 27.27 -14.66
CA GLY A 56 12.21 28.55 -15.01
C GLY A 56 13.24 28.47 -16.15
N GLN A 57 13.43 27.28 -16.72
CA GLN A 57 14.28 26.99 -17.87
C GLN A 57 13.54 26.05 -18.83
N PHE A 58 13.99 25.95 -20.07
CA PHE A 58 13.43 25.03 -21.08
C PHE A 58 11.94 25.23 -21.43
N LEU A 59 11.36 26.38 -21.06
CA LEU A 59 9.92 26.68 -21.14
C LEU A 59 9.08 25.69 -20.30
N LEU A 60 9.62 25.32 -19.14
CA LEU A 60 8.98 24.48 -18.16
C LEU A 60 8.65 25.27 -16.90
N ASP A 61 7.51 24.95 -16.31
CA ASP A 61 6.99 25.64 -15.12
C ASP A 61 7.50 25.00 -13.83
N GLY A 62 8.04 23.78 -13.91
CA GLY A 62 8.57 23.01 -12.78
C GLY A 62 7.65 21.85 -12.39
N GLY A 63 8.20 20.86 -11.68
CA GLY A 63 7.51 19.61 -11.34
C GLY A 63 7.76 18.47 -12.34
N GLU A 64 8.43 18.74 -13.46
CA GLU A 64 8.62 17.72 -14.49
C GLU A 64 9.76 16.75 -14.17
N HIS A 65 9.55 15.50 -14.57
CA HIS A 65 10.53 14.42 -14.60
C HIS A 65 10.77 14.00 -16.05
N PHE A 66 11.98 13.53 -16.34
CA PHE A 66 12.47 13.24 -17.68
C PHE A 66 13.03 11.83 -17.77
N TRP A 67 12.75 11.19 -18.91
CA TRP A 67 13.38 9.94 -19.34
C TRP A 67 13.81 10.07 -20.80
N SER A 68 14.95 9.47 -21.14
CA SER A 68 15.31 9.24 -22.54
C SER A 68 14.46 8.11 -23.11
N VAL A 69 14.15 8.19 -24.40
CA VAL A 69 13.38 7.17 -25.11
C VAL A 69 14.32 6.40 -26.03
N SER A 70 14.20 5.08 -26.07
CA SER A 70 15.06 4.28 -26.95
C SER A 70 14.74 4.58 -28.41
N ALA A 71 15.69 4.33 -29.32
CA ALA A 71 15.44 4.46 -30.76
C ALA A 71 14.62 3.29 -31.33
N GLN A 72 14.36 2.25 -30.54
CA GLN A 72 13.62 1.07 -30.95
C GLN A 72 12.11 1.34 -30.90
N SER A 73 11.38 0.76 -31.84
CA SER A 73 9.91 0.76 -31.75
C SER A 73 9.46 -0.18 -30.65
N GLY A 74 8.43 0.18 -29.90
CA GLY A 74 7.87 -0.69 -28.86
C GLY A 74 7.20 0.07 -27.73
N THR A 75 7.06 -0.60 -26.60
CA THR A 75 6.51 0.00 -25.38
C THR A 75 7.61 0.70 -24.61
N HIS A 76 7.34 1.91 -24.15
CA HIS A 76 8.22 2.64 -23.25
C HIS A 76 7.43 3.01 -22.00
N GLN A 77 7.83 2.46 -20.87
CA GLN A 77 7.19 2.63 -19.58
C GLN A 77 8.16 3.25 -18.58
N VAL A 78 7.59 4.06 -17.70
CA VAL A 78 8.27 4.78 -16.64
C VAL A 78 7.35 4.84 -15.44
N SER A 79 7.88 5.28 -14.30
CA SER A 79 7.08 5.38 -13.09
C SER A 79 7.49 6.57 -12.25
N LEU A 80 6.50 7.07 -11.51
CA LEU A 80 6.69 8.11 -10.51
C LEU A 80 6.14 7.61 -9.18
N GLN A 81 6.83 7.96 -8.10
CA GLN A 81 6.41 7.68 -6.74
C GLN A 81 5.92 8.96 -6.09
N ALA A 82 4.78 8.90 -5.41
CA ALA A 82 4.26 10.02 -4.63
C ALA A 82 4.41 9.72 -3.14
N ASP A 83 4.87 10.69 -2.36
CA ASP A 83 4.90 10.60 -0.89
C ASP A 83 3.55 11.06 -0.33
N LEU A 84 2.74 10.13 0.18
CA LEU A 84 1.42 10.41 0.76
C LEU A 84 1.40 10.20 2.28
N SER A 85 2.56 10.12 2.92
CA SER A 85 2.68 9.89 4.38
C SER A 85 1.95 10.92 5.25
N HIS A 86 1.66 12.11 4.71
CA HIS A 86 0.92 13.16 5.39
C HIS A 86 -0.58 13.20 5.09
N LEU A 87 -1.06 12.35 4.18
CA LEU A 87 -2.47 12.31 3.79
C LEU A 87 -3.20 11.24 4.61
N PRO A 88 -4.46 11.51 5.01
CA PRO A 88 -5.28 10.50 5.69
C PRO A 88 -5.63 9.36 4.73
N THR A 89 -5.93 8.19 5.28
CA THR A 89 -6.46 7.06 4.53
C THR A 89 -7.68 7.45 3.68
N GLY A 90 -7.76 6.92 2.47
CA GLY A 90 -8.88 7.11 1.55
C GLY A 90 -8.51 6.89 0.09
N GLN A 91 -9.45 7.21 -0.80
CA GLN A 91 -9.24 7.21 -2.25
C GLN A 91 -8.92 8.60 -2.75
N TYR A 92 -7.87 8.70 -3.56
CA TYR A 92 -7.40 9.93 -4.16
C TYR A 92 -7.38 9.82 -5.67
N ASN A 93 -7.73 10.92 -6.33
CA ASN A 93 -7.49 11.05 -7.76
C ASN A 93 -6.06 11.51 -7.99
N TYR A 94 -5.46 11.10 -9.10
CA TYR A 94 -4.23 11.70 -9.59
C TYR A 94 -4.45 12.25 -10.99
N LEU A 95 -3.77 13.37 -11.27
CA LEU A 95 -3.61 13.93 -12.60
C LEU A 95 -2.18 13.69 -13.04
N LEU A 96 -2.02 12.92 -14.12
CA LEU A 96 -0.76 12.68 -14.78
C LEU A 96 -0.69 13.49 -16.08
N SER A 97 0.18 14.50 -16.09
CA SER A 97 0.60 15.20 -17.28
C SER A 97 1.78 14.43 -17.89
N SER A 98 1.68 13.99 -19.15
CA SER A 98 2.76 13.26 -19.82
C SER A 98 2.87 13.63 -21.29
N ALA A 99 4.11 13.68 -21.80
CA ALA A 99 4.38 13.99 -23.20
C ALA A 99 5.66 13.31 -23.67
N VAL A 100 5.73 12.94 -24.95
CA VAL A 100 7.01 12.75 -25.61
C VAL A 100 7.37 14.02 -26.36
N ARG A 101 8.45 14.69 -25.93
CA ARG A 101 8.89 15.98 -26.45
C ARG A 101 10.26 15.87 -27.10
N LEU A 102 10.48 16.66 -28.13
CA LEU A 102 11.79 16.79 -28.76
C LEU A 102 12.59 17.88 -28.04
N PHE A 103 13.80 17.55 -27.58
CA PHE A 103 14.70 18.48 -26.91
C PHE A 103 15.67 19.14 -27.90
N VAL A 104 15.43 20.41 -28.25
CA VAL A 104 16.25 21.16 -29.22
C VAL A 104 16.57 22.54 -28.68
N ARG A 105 17.86 22.92 -28.70
CA ARG A 105 18.35 24.25 -28.29
C ARG A 105 17.79 24.69 -26.92
N ASN A 106 17.80 23.79 -25.95
CA ASN A 106 17.25 24.02 -24.61
C ASN A 106 15.75 24.37 -24.61
N ASN A 107 14.96 23.76 -25.49
CA ASN A 107 13.50 23.82 -25.46
C ASN A 107 12.91 22.43 -25.65
N LEU A 108 11.78 22.17 -24.97
CA LEU A 108 10.97 20.97 -25.17
C LEU A 108 9.69 21.36 -25.91
N THR A 109 9.46 20.78 -27.09
CA THR A 109 8.26 21.04 -27.88
C THR A 109 7.45 19.76 -28.08
N GLY A 110 6.14 19.84 -27.90
CA GLY A 110 5.19 18.74 -28.10
C GLY A 110 3.86 19.01 -27.39
N ALA A 111 2.84 18.23 -27.72
CA ALA A 111 1.56 18.28 -27.01
C ALA A 111 1.64 17.45 -25.72
N THR A 112 1.00 17.94 -24.67
CA THR A 112 0.85 17.23 -23.39
C THR A 112 -0.46 16.46 -23.39
N ASN A 113 -0.40 15.20 -22.95
CA ASN A 113 -1.57 14.40 -22.65
C ASN A 113 -1.84 14.44 -21.14
N PHE A 114 -3.12 14.45 -20.78
CA PHE A 114 -3.57 14.41 -19.40
C PHE A 114 -4.33 13.11 -19.18
N ASN A 115 -3.94 12.37 -18.15
CA ASN A 115 -4.64 11.19 -17.69
C ASN A 115 -5.07 11.41 -16.24
N VAL A 116 -6.29 10.99 -15.93
CA VAL A 116 -6.79 10.94 -14.56
C VAL A 116 -6.91 9.48 -14.17
N GLY A 117 -6.53 9.15 -12.95
CA GLY A 117 -6.79 7.84 -12.36
C GLY A 117 -6.92 7.94 -10.85
N GLU A 118 -7.07 6.79 -10.22
CA GLU A 118 -7.36 6.68 -8.79
C GLU A 118 -6.29 5.86 -8.06
N ILE A 119 -6.07 6.20 -6.80
CA ILE A 119 -5.17 5.50 -5.90
C ILE A 119 -5.90 5.27 -4.58
N LEU A 120 -5.89 4.02 -4.13
CA LEU A 120 -6.19 3.70 -2.74
C LEU A 120 -4.95 3.95 -1.90
N HIS A 121 -5.13 4.73 -0.84
CA HIS A 121 -4.07 5.10 0.08
C HIS A 121 -4.50 4.71 1.50
N VAL A 122 -3.72 3.86 2.13
CA VAL A 122 -3.93 3.47 3.53
C VAL A 122 -2.73 3.91 4.34
N ASN A 123 -2.95 4.80 5.30
CA ASN A 123 -1.93 5.36 6.15
C ASN A 123 -2.10 4.83 7.58
N THR A 124 -1.16 3.99 8.01
CA THR A 124 -1.13 3.45 9.38
C THR A 124 0.16 3.81 10.11
N ILE A 125 0.81 4.92 9.71
CA ILE A 125 1.97 5.48 10.43
C ILE A 125 1.62 5.69 11.90
N ASP A 126 0.41 6.18 12.18
CA ASP A 126 -0.06 6.49 13.53
C ASP A 126 -1.00 5.45 14.14
N SER A 127 -0.92 4.19 13.67
CA SER A 127 -1.72 3.09 14.24
C SER A 127 -1.47 2.88 15.74
N ALA A 128 -2.53 2.63 16.50
CA ALA A 128 -2.45 2.31 17.93
C ALA A 128 -1.52 1.11 18.26
N PHE A 129 -1.25 0.24 17.29
CA PHE A 129 -0.39 -0.94 17.41
C PHE A 129 1.07 -0.67 17.00
N GLY A 130 1.38 0.54 16.55
CA GLY A 130 2.69 0.95 16.00
C GLY A 130 2.63 1.18 14.48
N SER A 131 3.58 1.95 13.94
CA SER A 131 3.61 2.29 12.51
C SER A 131 3.60 1.05 11.61
N GLY A 132 2.62 0.95 10.71
CA GLY A 132 2.45 -0.21 9.83
C GLY A 132 1.84 -1.45 10.49
N TRP A 133 1.64 -1.45 11.81
CA TRP A 133 1.07 -2.58 12.53
C TRP A 133 -0.45 -2.51 12.56
N GLY A 134 -1.09 -3.65 12.32
CA GLY A 134 -2.53 -3.85 12.46
C GLY A 134 -2.87 -5.14 13.18
N LEU A 135 -4.13 -5.24 13.61
CA LEU A 135 -4.70 -6.45 14.18
C LEU A 135 -5.53 -7.16 13.11
N ALA A 136 -5.08 -8.33 12.67
CA ALA A 136 -5.79 -9.12 11.67
C ALA A 136 -7.23 -9.43 12.13
N GLY A 137 -8.20 -9.23 11.25
CA GLY A 137 -9.63 -9.38 11.52
C GLY A 137 -10.28 -8.16 12.17
N LEU A 138 -9.51 -7.16 12.63
CA LEU A 138 -10.04 -5.86 13.00
C LEU A 138 -10.19 -5.03 11.73
N GLN A 139 -11.42 -4.99 11.21
CA GLN A 139 -11.75 -4.21 10.02
C GLN A 139 -12.18 -2.79 10.37
N GLU A 140 -11.89 -1.87 9.47
CA GLU A 140 -12.41 -0.51 9.48
C GLU A 140 -12.89 -0.15 8.06
N ILE A 141 -13.78 0.84 7.99
CA ILE A 141 -14.25 1.40 6.74
C ILE A 141 -14.02 2.90 6.72
N VAL A 142 -13.62 3.41 5.55
CA VAL A 142 -13.45 4.84 5.31
C VAL A 142 -14.35 5.23 4.15
N GLU A 143 -15.31 6.12 4.40
CA GLU A 143 -16.15 6.69 3.36
C GLU A 143 -15.37 7.78 2.60
N ASN A 144 -15.34 7.65 1.27
CA ASN A 144 -14.69 8.59 0.38
C ASN A 144 -15.65 9.72 -0.03
N PRO A 145 -15.13 10.87 -0.53
CA PRO A 145 -15.97 12.01 -0.93
C PRO A 145 -16.98 11.73 -2.06
N ASP A 146 -16.72 10.74 -2.90
CA ASP A 146 -17.65 10.28 -3.95
C ASP A 146 -18.75 9.36 -3.40
N GLY A 147 -18.66 8.99 -2.11
CA GLY A 147 -19.54 8.08 -1.40
C GLY A 147 -19.23 6.61 -1.62
N SER A 148 -18.10 6.27 -2.24
CA SER A 148 -17.53 4.92 -2.18
C SER A 148 -17.00 4.64 -0.77
N VAL A 149 -16.83 3.37 -0.42
CA VAL A 149 -16.35 2.94 0.91
C VAL A 149 -15.13 2.05 0.75
N LEU A 150 -14.00 2.46 1.32
CA LEU A 150 -12.80 1.66 1.41
C LEU A 150 -12.83 0.82 2.69
N LEU A 151 -12.94 -0.49 2.56
CA LEU A 151 -12.80 -1.46 3.64
C LEU A 151 -11.33 -1.86 3.80
N ILE A 152 -10.85 -1.85 5.03
CA ILE A 152 -9.45 -2.10 5.40
C ILE A 152 -9.45 -3.14 6.51
N ASP A 153 -8.64 -4.18 6.36
CA ASP A 153 -8.35 -5.13 7.43
C ASP A 153 -6.94 -4.86 7.99
N GLY A 154 -6.76 -5.05 9.29
CA GLY A 154 -5.47 -4.95 9.96
C GLY A 154 -4.44 -5.95 9.45
N ASP A 155 -4.85 -7.00 8.73
CA ASP A 155 -3.93 -7.93 8.03
C ASP A 155 -3.30 -7.36 6.75
N GLY A 156 -3.75 -6.18 6.30
CA GLY A 156 -3.33 -5.58 5.04
C GLY A 156 -4.41 -5.62 3.95
N SER A 157 -5.46 -6.40 4.06
CA SER A 157 -6.43 -6.50 2.97
C SER A 157 -7.22 -5.19 2.79
N GLU A 158 -7.53 -4.85 1.54
CA GLU A 158 -8.26 -3.64 1.15
C GLU A 158 -9.29 -3.98 0.08
N LEU A 159 -10.51 -3.46 0.22
CA LEU A 159 -11.59 -3.61 -0.76
C LEU A 159 -12.30 -2.27 -0.94
N LEU A 160 -12.42 -1.80 -2.18
CA LEU A 160 -13.21 -0.61 -2.50
C LEU A 160 -14.62 -1.02 -2.93
N PHE A 161 -15.62 -0.51 -2.23
CA PHE A 161 -17.03 -0.67 -2.53
C PHE A 161 -17.56 0.61 -3.17
N GLU A 162 -17.96 0.52 -4.44
CA GLU A 162 -18.47 1.65 -5.20
C GLU A 162 -19.88 2.02 -4.74
N ARG A 163 -20.16 3.33 -4.71
CA ARG A 163 -21.45 3.86 -4.29
C ARG A 163 -22.59 3.29 -5.16
N PRO A 164 -23.71 2.85 -4.58
CA PRO A 164 -24.87 2.44 -5.35
C PRO A 164 -25.44 3.60 -6.19
N ALA A 165 -26.03 3.27 -7.35
CA ALA A 165 -26.70 4.24 -8.21
C ALA A 165 -27.98 4.84 -7.58
N ALA A 166 -28.57 4.15 -6.60
CA ALA A 166 -29.68 4.65 -5.80
C ALA A 166 -29.15 5.27 -4.50
N LEU A 167 -29.87 6.25 -3.93
CA LEU A 167 -29.50 6.91 -2.67
C LEU A 167 -29.44 5.94 -1.48
N GLU A 168 -30.13 4.79 -1.58
CA GLU A 168 -30.12 3.69 -0.62
C GLU A 168 -29.96 2.38 -1.39
N GLY A 169 -29.07 1.48 -0.95
CA GLY A 169 -28.86 0.18 -1.59
C GLY A 169 -27.51 -0.47 -1.27
N ALA A 170 -27.34 -1.69 -1.77
CA ALA A 170 -26.08 -2.41 -1.66
C ALA A 170 -25.02 -1.74 -2.56
N TYR A 171 -23.85 -1.51 -1.99
CA TYR A 171 -22.67 -1.04 -2.71
C TYR A 171 -22.21 -2.09 -3.72
N GLN A 172 -21.57 -1.62 -4.79
CA GLN A 172 -20.98 -2.52 -5.77
C GLN A 172 -19.56 -2.90 -5.33
N GLY A 173 -19.38 -4.17 -4.96
CA GLY A 173 -18.08 -4.72 -4.59
C GLY A 173 -17.12 -4.88 -5.78
N PRO A 174 -15.82 -5.03 -5.51
CA PRO A 174 -14.81 -5.22 -6.54
C PRO A 174 -14.92 -6.63 -7.17
N PRO A 175 -14.35 -6.85 -8.37
CA PRO A 175 -14.34 -8.18 -9.00
C PRO A 175 -13.76 -9.26 -8.08
N GLY A 176 -14.50 -10.36 -7.91
CA GLY A 176 -14.10 -11.48 -7.05
C GLY A 176 -14.59 -11.40 -5.61
N ASP A 177 -15.12 -10.25 -5.17
CA ASP A 177 -15.89 -10.17 -3.93
C ASP A 177 -17.34 -10.62 -4.20
N PHE A 178 -17.83 -11.54 -3.37
CA PHE A 178 -19.19 -12.07 -3.44
C PHE A 178 -20.00 -11.70 -2.19
N SER A 179 -19.54 -10.71 -1.43
CA SER A 179 -20.23 -10.22 -0.25
C SER A 179 -21.29 -9.19 -0.64
N THR A 180 -22.25 -8.97 0.24
CA THR A 180 -23.18 -7.83 0.15
C THR A 180 -22.73 -6.78 1.15
N PHE A 181 -22.45 -5.56 0.70
CA PHE A 181 -22.11 -4.44 1.57
C PHE A 181 -23.19 -3.36 1.45
N GLU A 182 -23.73 -2.88 2.56
CA GLU A 182 -24.85 -1.93 2.59
C GLU A 182 -24.70 -0.92 3.74
N SER A 183 -25.14 0.32 3.51
CA SER A 183 -25.38 1.31 4.56
C SER A 183 -26.78 1.12 5.13
N LEU A 184 -26.94 1.29 6.44
CA LEU A 184 -28.20 1.15 7.14
C LEU A 184 -28.79 2.52 7.52
N ALA A 185 -30.10 2.56 7.79
CA ALA A 185 -30.83 3.81 8.05
C ALA A 185 -30.41 4.53 9.35
N ASP A 186 -29.72 3.83 10.25
CA ASP A 186 -29.16 4.36 11.49
C ASP A 186 -27.73 4.88 11.32
N GLY A 187 -27.21 4.95 10.08
CA GLY A 187 -25.85 5.42 9.78
C GLY A 187 -24.76 4.36 9.98
N THR A 188 -25.14 3.14 10.38
CA THR A 188 -24.20 2.01 10.47
C THR A 188 -24.04 1.31 9.12
N TYR A 189 -23.08 0.40 9.01
CA TYR A 189 -22.85 -0.39 7.79
C TYR A 189 -22.86 -1.88 8.10
N ARG A 190 -23.25 -2.67 7.11
CA ARG A 190 -23.27 -4.13 7.20
C ARG A 190 -22.60 -4.75 5.99
N ARG A 191 -21.73 -5.72 6.24
CA ARG A 191 -21.20 -6.64 5.23
C ARG A 191 -21.62 -8.06 5.53
N THR A 192 -22.29 -8.71 4.59
CA THR A 192 -22.68 -10.12 4.68
C THR A 192 -21.87 -10.93 3.69
N LEU A 193 -21.03 -11.83 4.19
CA LEU A 193 -20.23 -12.73 3.36
C LEU A 193 -21.10 -13.84 2.75
N LYS A 194 -20.53 -14.54 1.77
CA LYS A 194 -21.22 -15.65 1.08
C LYS A 194 -21.64 -16.78 2.03
N ASP A 195 -20.86 -17.04 3.06
CA ASP A 195 -21.13 -18.06 4.08
C ASP A 195 -22.17 -17.62 5.13
N GLN A 196 -22.73 -16.41 5.01
CA GLN A 196 -23.64 -15.75 5.95
C GLN A 196 -22.98 -15.16 7.21
N THR A 197 -21.65 -15.08 7.28
CA THR A 197 -20.97 -14.28 8.30
C THR A 197 -21.30 -12.80 8.10
N VAL A 198 -21.72 -12.12 9.17
CA VAL A 198 -22.13 -10.72 9.14
C VAL A 198 -21.15 -9.87 9.93
N TYR A 199 -20.58 -8.85 9.29
CA TYR A 199 -19.79 -7.80 9.90
C TYR A 199 -20.67 -6.56 10.03
N GLN A 200 -20.70 -5.94 11.21
CA GLN A 200 -21.39 -4.67 11.45
C GLN A 200 -20.38 -3.60 11.83
N PHE A 201 -20.50 -2.42 11.22
CA PHE A 201 -19.65 -1.27 11.48
C PHE A 201 -20.48 -0.13 12.06
N ASN A 202 -19.95 0.58 13.04
CA ASN A 202 -20.62 1.75 13.63
C ASN A 202 -20.58 2.96 12.68
N GLU A 203 -21.24 4.06 13.07
CA GLU A 203 -21.28 5.33 12.31
C GLU A 203 -19.89 5.95 12.07
N SER A 204 -18.89 5.60 12.88
CA SER A 204 -17.50 6.05 12.73
C SER A 204 -16.66 5.11 11.85
N GLY A 205 -17.30 4.11 11.21
CA GLY A 205 -16.63 3.15 10.34
C GLY A 205 -15.83 2.07 11.05
N GLN A 206 -16.02 1.88 12.35
CA GLN A 206 -15.27 0.90 13.14
C GLN A 206 -16.07 -0.40 13.27
N LEU A 207 -15.41 -1.56 13.15
CA LEU A 207 -16.06 -2.86 13.33
C LEU A 207 -16.66 -2.96 14.73
N ALA A 208 -17.97 -3.12 14.84
CA ALA A 208 -18.72 -3.22 16.09
C ALA A 208 -19.03 -4.67 16.46
N SER A 209 -19.32 -5.53 15.47
CA SER A 209 -19.51 -6.96 15.72
C SER A 209 -19.26 -7.82 14.49
N VAL A 210 -18.93 -9.09 14.74
CA VAL A 210 -18.90 -10.16 13.75
C VAL A 210 -19.78 -11.28 14.26
N THR A 211 -20.78 -11.67 13.47
CA THR A 211 -21.71 -12.76 13.79
C THR A 211 -21.51 -13.87 12.78
N ASP A 212 -21.19 -15.07 13.25
CA ASP A 212 -21.08 -16.25 12.41
C ASP A 212 -22.47 -16.78 11.97
N PRO A 213 -22.53 -17.75 11.04
CA PRO A 213 -23.81 -18.29 10.57
C PRO A 213 -24.63 -19.03 11.64
N ASP A 214 -23.99 -19.48 12.73
CA ASP A 214 -24.63 -20.14 13.86
C ASP A 214 -25.20 -19.13 14.88
N GLY A 215 -24.96 -17.83 14.67
CA GLY A 215 -25.40 -16.74 15.54
C GLY A 215 -24.44 -16.41 16.68
N ASN A 216 -23.24 -17.01 16.70
CA ASN A 216 -22.22 -16.68 17.68
C ASN A 216 -21.64 -15.31 17.33
N GLN A 217 -21.70 -14.37 18.29
CA GLN A 217 -21.33 -12.98 18.06
C GLN A 217 -20.08 -12.60 18.85
N THR A 218 -19.08 -12.08 18.14
CA THR A 218 -17.94 -11.36 18.73
C THR A 218 -18.22 -9.86 18.68
N ARG A 219 -18.00 -9.15 19.79
CA ARG A 219 -18.29 -7.72 19.96
C ARG A 219 -17.01 -6.93 20.18
N TYR A 220 -16.94 -5.73 19.60
CA TYR A 220 -15.80 -4.82 19.67
C TYR A 220 -16.27 -3.51 20.30
N LEU A 221 -15.62 -3.11 21.39
CA LEU A 221 -16.00 -1.93 22.16
C LEU A 221 -14.91 -0.85 22.07
N TYR A 222 -15.35 0.39 21.87
CA TYR A 222 -14.49 1.55 21.72
C TYR A 222 -14.79 2.58 22.81
N ASN A 223 -13.79 3.37 23.18
CA ASN A 223 -13.99 4.54 24.04
C ASN A 223 -14.44 5.77 23.24
N GLU A 224 -14.67 6.90 23.93
CA GLU A 224 -15.09 8.17 23.31
C GLU A 224 -14.07 8.75 22.30
N LEU A 225 -12.82 8.31 22.36
CA LEU A 225 -11.76 8.71 21.41
C LEU A 225 -11.70 7.77 20.18
N GLY A 226 -12.58 6.79 20.09
CA GLY A 226 -12.57 5.78 19.02
C GLY A 226 -11.48 4.72 19.18
N LEU A 227 -10.85 4.58 20.35
CA LEU A 227 -9.83 3.56 20.59
C LEU A 227 -10.49 2.24 21.03
N LEU A 228 -10.09 1.12 20.43
CA LEU A 228 -10.58 -0.23 20.76
C LEU A 228 -10.15 -0.59 22.19
N VAL A 229 -11.09 -0.73 23.12
CA VAL A 229 -10.81 -1.05 24.53
C VAL A 229 -11.11 -2.49 24.90
N SER A 230 -11.98 -3.17 24.16
CA SER A 230 -12.38 -4.54 24.47
C SER A 230 -12.86 -5.32 23.24
N ILE A 231 -12.49 -6.61 23.18
CA ILE A 231 -13.08 -7.62 22.30
C ILE A 231 -13.70 -8.69 23.19
N ILE A 232 -14.99 -8.96 23.00
CA ILE A 232 -15.75 -9.95 23.75
C ILE A 232 -16.17 -11.05 22.79
N ASP A 233 -15.77 -12.29 23.09
CA ASP A 233 -16.12 -13.46 22.26
C ASP A 233 -17.57 -13.94 22.51
N PRO A 234 -18.06 -14.93 21.75
CA PRO A 234 -19.43 -15.42 21.89
C PRO A 234 -19.77 -16.11 23.22
N VAL A 235 -18.77 -16.46 24.03
CA VAL A 235 -18.95 -17.07 25.35
C VAL A 235 -18.66 -16.07 26.48
N ASP A 236 -18.69 -14.77 26.16
CA ASP A 236 -18.47 -13.63 27.05
C ASP A 236 -17.07 -13.58 27.69
N LEU A 237 -16.08 -14.22 27.04
CA LEU A 237 -14.68 -14.04 27.42
C LEU A 237 -14.14 -12.74 26.81
N GLU A 238 -13.54 -11.91 27.66
CA GLU A 238 -13.15 -10.55 27.33
C GLU A 238 -11.63 -10.39 27.23
N THR A 239 -11.16 -9.83 26.11
CA THR A 239 -9.79 -9.32 25.95
C THR A 239 -9.82 -7.81 26.01
N THR A 240 -9.00 -7.20 26.87
CA THR A 240 -8.97 -5.74 27.07
C THR A 240 -7.66 -5.12 26.62
N PHE A 241 -7.74 -3.87 26.16
CA PHE A 241 -6.63 -3.09 25.63
C PHE A 241 -6.47 -1.80 26.45
N ALA A 242 -5.28 -1.54 26.96
CA ALA A 242 -4.96 -0.34 27.72
C ALA A 242 -3.94 0.53 26.96
N TYR A 243 -4.13 1.84 27.08
CA TYR A 243 -3.46 2.85 26.27
C TYR A 243 -2.61 3.79 27.10
N GLU A 244 -1.51 4.23 26.51
CA GLU A 244 -0.74 5.40 26.92
C GLU A 244 -0.79 6.40 25.76
N GLY A 245 -1.51 7.50 25.93
CA GLY A 245 -1.89 8.37 24.81
C GLY A 245 -2.81 7.63 23.82
N ASP A 246 -2.36 7.48 22.58
CA ASP A 246 -3.05 6.77 21.49
C ASP A 246 -2.48 5.38 21.20
N ARG A 247 -1.44 4.93 21.93
CA ARG A 247 -0.78 3.63 21.72
C ARG A 247 -1.16 2.60 22.77
N ILE A 248 -1.34 1.36 22.33
CA ILE A 248 -1.61 0.23 23.23
C ILE A 248 -0.31 -0.20 23.88
N PHE A 249 -0.20 -0.10 25.19
CA PHE A 249 0.97 -0.60 25.94
C PHE A 249 0.71 -1.94 26.64
N ARG A 250 -0.57 -2.35 26.76
CA ARG A 250 -0.96 -3.57 27.48
C ARG A 250 -2.21 -4.20 26.91
N ILE A 251 -2.14 -5.51 26.69
CA ILE A 251 -3.27 -6.38 26.32
C ILE A 251 -3.47 -7.38 27.45
N THR A 252 -4.71 -7.52 27.93
CA THR A 252 -5.05 -8.52 28.96
C THR A 252 -6.06 -9.50 28.39
N ASP A 253 -5.73 -10.77 28.40
CA ASP A 253 -6.61 -11.82 27.91
C ASP A 253 -7.68 -12.24 28.95
N PRO A 254 -8.64 -13.09 28.59
CA PRO A 254 -9.71 -13.50 29.50
C PRO A 254 -9.23 -14.29 30.73
N ALA A 255 -8.03 -14.85 30.69
CA ALA A 255 -7.41 -15.55 31.81
C ALA A 255 -6.62 -14.59 32.73
N GLY A 256 -6.60 -13.29 32.45
CA GLY A 256 -5.85 -12.28 33.19
C GLY A 256 -4.36 -12.26 32.86
N ARG A 257 -3.93 -12.97 31.81
CA ARG A 257 -2.54 -12.96 31.33
C ARG A 257 -2.29 -11.68 30.53
N VAL A 258 -1.06 -11.18 30.60
CA VAL A 258 -0.71 -9.83 30.12
C VAL A 258 0.36 -9.90 29.04
N THR A 259 0.09 -9.28 27.90
CA THR A 259 1.11 -8.95 26.89
C THR A 259 1.41 -7.44 26.99
N GLN A 260 2.68 -7.07 27.02
CA GLN A 260 3.15 -5.68 27.06
C GLN A 260 3.78 -5.30 25.72
N LEU A 261 3.60 -4.04 25.32
CA LEU A 261 4.11 -3.48 24.08
C LEU A 261 4.89 -2.20 24.38
N GLU A 262 6.04 -2.03 23.76
CA GLU A 262 6.89 -0.84 23.91
C GLU A 262 7.19 -0.20 22.55
N TYR A 263 7.28 1.13 22.52
CA TYR A 263 7.44 1.91 21.30
C TYR A 263 8.62 2.87 21.40
N ASP A 264 9.21 3.20 20.26
CA ASP A 264 10.15 4.32 20.15
C ASP A 264 9.41 5.68 20.05
N PRO A 265 10.12 6.82 20.16
CA PRO A 265 9.51 8.15 20.04
C PRO A 265 8.87 8.45 18.67
N ASN A 266 9.14 7.65 17.64
CA ASN A 266 8.58 7.80 16.30
C ASN A 266 7.30 6.98 16.09
N GLY A 267 6.86 6.24 17.12
CA GLY A 267 5.68 5.38 17.10
C GLY A 267 5.94 3.96 16.58
N ASN A 268 7.19 3.54 16.42
CA ASN A 268 7.52 2.18 15.97
C ASN A 268 7.47 1.21 17.16
N LEU A 269 6.82 0.06 16.98
CA LEU A 269 6.76 -1.01 17.99
C LEU A 269 8.12 -1.69 18.10
N ILE A 270 8.84 -1.50 19.21
CA ILE A 270 10.20 -2.03 19.40
C ILE A 270 10.26 -3.29 20.26
N GLN A 271 9.24 -3.57 21.06
CA GLN A 271 9.18 -4.78 21.87
C GLN A 271 7.74 -5.29 22.06
N ILE A 272 7.57 -6.61 22.01
CA ILE A 272 6.41 -7.33 22.55
C ILE A 272 6.92 -8.30 23.62
N LYS A 273 6.33 -8.22 24.82
CA LYS A 273 6.58 -9.14 25.92
C LYS A 273 5.33 -9.95 26.23
N ASP A 274 5.40 -11.24 25.99
CA ASP A 274 4.29 -12.17 26.17
C ASP A 274 4.12 -12.56 27.66
N PRO A 275 2.97 -13.17 28.05
CA PRO A 275 2.69 -13.44 29.46
C PRO A 275 3.65 -14.41 30.16
N ASP A 276 4.37 -15.23 29.40
CA ASP A 276 5.41 -16.12 29.90
C ASP A 276 6.78 -15.43 30.02
N LEU A 277 6.82 -14.10 29.84
CA LEU A 277 8.01 -13.25 29.82
C LEU A 277 8.93 -13.48 28.62
N SER A 278 8.50 -14.24 27.62
CA SER A 278 9.20 -14.28 26.34
C SER A 278 9.08 -12.92 25.65
N GLU A 279 10.17 -12.47 25.03
CA GLU A 279 10.27 -11.14 24.41
C GLU A 279 10.60 -11.28 22.93
N ARG A 280 10.03 -10.40 22.13
CA ARG A 280 10.39 -10.17 20.73
C ARG A 280 10.74 -8.71 20.56
N THR A 281 11.81 -8.41 19.84
CA THR A 281 12.23 -7.02 19.56
C THR A 281 12.32 -6.74 18.08
N PHE A 282 12.13 -5.48 17.72
CA PHE A 282 12.01 -5.04 16.34
C PHE A 282 12.93 -3.84 16.08
N GLU A 283 13.55 -3.80 14.91
CA GLU A 283 14.44 -2.72 14.47
C GLU A 283 13.91 -2.07 13.18
N TYR A 284 14.04 -0.75 13.05
CA TYR A 284 13.48 0.01 11.93
C TYR A 284 14.53 0.92 11.28
N ASP A 285 14.33 1.23 10.00
CA ASP A 285 15.05 2.33 9.34
C ASP A 285 14.40 3.70 9.64
N GLU A 286 14.99 4.78 9.14
CA GLU A 286 14.49 6.15 9.33
C GLU A 286 13.10 6.38 8.70
N LYS A 287 12.69 5.52 7.75
CA LYS A 287 11.39 5.56 7.08
C LYS A 287 10.37 4.63 7.74
N ARG A 288 10.68 4.05 8.91
CA ARG A 288 9.81 3.13 9.66
C ARG A 288 9.59 1.78 8.99
N HIS A 289 10.49 1.36 8.10
CA HIS A 289 10.49 0.00 7.57
C HIS A 289 11.09 -0.97 8.58
N LEU A 290 10.41 -2.10 8.84
CA LEU A 290 10.88 -3.14 9.75
C LEU A 290 12.10 -3.87 9.16
N THR A 291 13.29 -3.52 9.64
CA THR A 291 14.56 -4.08 9.15
C THR A 291 14.98 -5.36 9.86
N ALA A 292 14.54 -5.59 11.10
CA ALA A 292 14.77 -6.85 11.78
C ALA A 292 13.70 -7.21 12.83
N GLU A 293 13.49 -8.51 13.01
CA GLU A 293 12.77 -9.11 14.13
C GLU A 293 13.70 -10.09 14.84
N ILE A 294 13.79 -10.00 16.16
CA ILE A 294 14.59 -10.89 17.01
C ILE A 294 13.63 -11.61 17.96
N ASP A 295 13.63 -12.94 17.93
CA ASP A 295 12.79 -13.73 18.83
C ASP A 295 13.39 -13.90 20.23
N HIS A 296 12.60 -14.53 21.11
CA HIS A 296 12.98 -14.78 22.50
C HIS A 296 14.20 -15.70 22.67
N ARG A 297 14.65 -16.37 21.61
CA ARG A 297 15.85 -17.23 21.59
C ARG A 297 17.06 -16.49 21.02
N GLY A 298 16.88 -15.26 20.57
CA GLY A 298 17.91 -14.45 19.92
C GLY A 298 18.09 -14.74 18.43
N TYR A 299 17.19 -15.52 17.81
CA TYR A 299 17.25 -15.70 16.36
C TYR A 299 16.72 -14.45 15.66
N ARG A 300 17.51 -13.95 14.70
CA ARG A 300 17.26 -12.71 13.97
C ARG A 300 16.78 -13.02 12.56
N GLU A 301 15.74 -12.32 12.15
CA GLU A 301 15.25 -12.22 10.79
C GLU A 301 15.43 -10.78 10.30
N GLU A 302 15.83 -10.61 9.05
CA GLU A 302 16.19 -9.31 8.47
C GLU A 302 15.45 -9.08 7.17
N THR A 303 15.01 -7.84 6.93
CA THR A 303 14.42 -7.41 5.66
C THR A 303 15.20 -6.23 5.10
N VAL A 304 15.50 -6.27 3.80
CA VAL A 304 16.19 -5.22 3.07
C VAL A 304 15.21 -4.57 2.09
N TYR A 305 15.14 -3.25 2.16
CA TYR A 305 14.29 -2.43 1.30
C TYR A 305 15.13 -1.70 0.26
N ASP A 306 14.55 -1.46 -0.91
CA ASP A 306 15.14 -0.57 -1.91
C ASP A 306 14.83 0.91 -1.63
N PHE A 307 15.28 1.79 -2.52
CA PHE A 307 15.08 3.23 -2.37
C PHE A 307 13.59 3.65 -2.37
N ALA A 308 12.72 2.84 -2.98
CA ALA A 308 11.29 3.05 -3.09
C ALA A 308 10.52 2.47 -1.89
N GLY A 309 11.22 1.87 -0.92
CA GLY A 309 10.61 1.26 0.26
C GLY A 309 10.01 -0.12 -0.01
N ARG A 310 10.47 -0.83 -1.05
CA ARG A 310 9.98 -2.19 -1.35
C ARG A 310 10.96 -3.24 -0.88
N ALA A 311 10.42 -4.30 -0.26
CA ALA A 311 11.23 -5.41 0.22
C ALA A 311 11.85 -6.16 -0.97
N THR A 312 13.18 -6.24 -1.00
CA THR A 312 13.94 -6.90 -2.08
C THR A 312 14.67 -8.16 -1.61
N ARG A 313 14.91 -8.28 -0.31
CA ARG A 313 15.58 -9.44 0.27
C ARG A 313 15.16 -9.64 1.72
N ALA A 314 15.04 -10.89 2.15
CA ALA A 314 14.92 -11.26 3.54
C ALA A 314 15.91 -12.37 3.92
N VAL A 315 16.43 -12.34 5.15
CA VAL A 315 17.18 -13.44 5.76
C VAL A 315 16.33 -13.95 6.91
N ARG A 316 15.90 -15.21 6.86
CA ARG A 316 15.06 -15.80 7.89
C ARG A 316 15.89 -16.24 9.10
N LYS A 317 15.19 -16.53 10.19
CA LYS A 317 15.77 -17.04 11.45
C LYS A 317 16.56 -18.35 11.29
N ASP A 318 16.23 -19.15 10.28
CA ASP A 318 16.94 -20.39 9.92
C ASP A 318 18.15 -20.18 9.00
N GLY A 319 18.44 -18.93 8.63
CA GLY A 319 19.51 -18.53 7.70
C GLY A 319 19.14 -18.62 6.22
N SER A 320 17.94 -19.11 5.87
CA SER A 320 17.47 -19.10 4.48
C SER A 320 17.29 -17.68 3.97
N ILE A 321 17.59 -17.47 2.69
CA ILE A 321 17.54 -16.17 2.04
C ILE A 321 16.41 -16.18 1.02
N VAL A 322 15.55 -15.18 1.07
CA VAL A 322 14.55 -14.90 0.04
C VAL A 322 14.97 -13.63 -0.69
N GLN A 323 14.93 -13.64 -2.02
CA GLN A 323 15.15 -12.46 -2.85
C GLN A 323 13.95 -12.25 -3.76
N ILE A 324 13.51 -11.00 -3.87
CA ILE A 324 12.34 -10.60 -4.65
C ILE A 324 12.75 -9.40 -5.49
N ARG A 325 12.24 -9.36 -6.73
CA ARG A 325 12.29 -8.18 -7.59
C ARG A 325 10.86 -7.63 -7.70
N PRO A 326 10.51 -6.58 -6.96
CA PRO A 326 9.16 -6.01 -7.00
C PRO A 326 8.88 -5.46 -8.40
N VAL A 327 7.80 -5.93 -9.03
CA VAL A 327 7.36 -5.40 -10.34
C VAL A 327 7.07 -3.91 -10.28
N GLU A 328 6.52 -3.47 -9.17
CA GLU A 328 6.05 -2.10 -8.99
C GLU A 328 7.17 -1.06 -9.02
N VAL A 329 8.44 -1.44 -8.85
CA VAL A 329 9.58 -0.50 -8.95
C VAL A 329 10.18 -0.46 -10.35
N GLU A 330 9.68 -1.27 -11.28
CA GLU A 330 10.15 -1.25 -12.66
C GLU A 330 9.78 0.07 -13.35
N GLY A 331 10.79 0.71 -13.96
CA GLY A 331 10.65 2.03 -14.56
C GLY A 331 10.72 3.19 -13.56
N LEU A 332 10.82 2.91 -12.26
CA LEU A 332 11.05 3.91 -11.23
C LEU A 332 12.55 4.20 -11.08
N TYR A 333 12.87 5.49 -10.99
CA TYR A 333 14.22 5.97 -10.71
C TYR A 333 14.15 6.99 -9.57
N SER A 334 15.28 7.22 -8.92
CA SER A 334 15.35 8.27 -7.90
C SER A 334 15.02 9.65 -8.53
N PRO A 335 14.30 10.54 -7.82
CA PRO A 335 13.94 11.86 -8.34
C PRO A 335 15.15 12.63 -8.90
N GLU A 336 16.31 12.55 -8.25
CA GLU A 336 17.54 13.25 -8.63
C GLU A 336 18.04 12.84 -10.03
N GLN A 337 17.78 11.60 -10.44
CA GLN A 337 18.15 11.10 -11.77
C GLN A 337 17.20 11.60 -12.86
N THR A 338 15.94 11.87 -12.50
CA THR A 338 14.88 12.19 -13.46
C THR A 338 14.65 13.69 -13.62
N ILE A 339 15.21 14.55 -12.76
CA ILE A 339 15.06 16.01 -12.89
C ILE A 339 16.07 16.65 -13.86
N ASN A 340 17.07 15.92 -14.37
CA ASN A 340 18.03 16.44 -15.33
C ASN A 340 17.62 16.09 -16.78
N PRO A 341 17.15 17.07 -17.59
CA PRO A 341 16.70 16.79 -18.96
C PRO A 341 17.84 16.41 -19.92
N PHE A 342 19.10 16.68 -19.58
CA PHE A 342 20.26 16.37 -20.43
C PHE A 342 20.74 14.93 -20.27
N GLN A 343 20.71 14.41 -19.04
CA GLN A 343 21.17 13.07 -18.69
C GLN A 343 20.09 12.26 -17.95
N PRO A 344 18.86 12.16 -18.50
CA PRO A 344 17.83 11.40 -17.85
C PRO A 344 18.02 9.89 -18.08
N PRO A 345 17.56 9.04 -17.15
CA PRO A 345 17.61 7.59 -17.32
C PRO A 345 16.77 7.14 -18.53
N LEU A 346 17.01 5.91 -18.98
CA LEU A 346 16.26 5.32 -20.10
C LEU A 346 14.89 4.82 -19.64
N ALA A 347 13.83 5.18 -20.37
CA ALA A 347 12.52 4.58 -20.22
C ALA A 347 12.59 3.07 -20.48
N GLN A 348 11.98 2.27 -19.63
CA GLN A 348 12.08 0.83 -19.74
C GLN A 348 11.19 0.29 -20.86
N ASN A 349 11.68 -0.74 -21.56
CA ASN A 349 10.86 -1.55 -22.46
C ASN A 349 10.44 -2.80 -21.69
N LEU A 350 9.34 -2.70 -20.96
CA LEU A 350 8.79 -3.83 -20.22
C LEU A 350 8.12 -4.78 -21.21
N LEU A 351 8.88 -5.83 -21.57
CA LEU A 351 8.40 -6.98 -22.32
C LEU A 351 7.69 -7.92 -21.35
N GLU A 352 6.36 -7.87 -21.37
CA GLU A 352 5.45 -8.79 -20.66
C GLU A 352 5.60 -8.81 -19.13
N THR A 353 4.52 -9.22 -18.48
CA THR A 353 4.34 -9.26 -17.03
C THR A 353 5.50 -9.96 -16.32
N PRO A 354 6.08 -9.39 -15.26
CA PRO A 354 7.15 -10.06 -14.53
C PRO A 354 6.65 -11.32 -13.84
N THR A 355 7.44 -12.37 -14.01
CA THR A 355 7.32 -13.64 -13.31
C THR A 355 8.22 -13.61 -12.06
N ALA A 356 7.65 -13.96 -10.91
CA ALA A 356 8.45 -14.26 -9.73
C ALA A 356 9.17 -15.60 -9.96
N SER A 357 10.50 -15.60 -10.06
CA SER A 357 11.27 -16.85 -10.10
C SER A 357 11.58 -17.30 -8.67
N TYR A 358 10.96 -18.39 -8.23
CA TYR A 358 11.29 -19.05 -6.96
C TYR A 358 12.38 -20.09 -7.18
N ALA A 359 13.49 -19.96 -6.44
CA ALA A 359 14.39 -21.08 -6.19
C ALA A 359 13.98 -21.71 -4.85
N ASP A 360 13.67 -23.01 -4.88
CA ASP A 360 13.20 -23.88 -3.79
C ASP A 360 11.70 -23.87 -3.46
N ALA A 361 10.99 -24.81 -4.09
CA ALA A 361 9.61 -25.20 -3.84
C ALA A 361 9.51 -26.19 -2.67
N MET A 362 9.67 -25.70 -1.45
CA MET A 362 9.11 -26.28 -0.22
C MET A 362 9.01 -25.11 0.75
N VAL A 363 7.97 -25.06 1.60
CA VAL A 363 7.67 -23.93 2.52
C VAL A 363 6.78 -22.81 1.92
N MET A 364 5.64 -23.19 1.32
CA MET A 364 4.50 -22.26 1.07
C MET A 364 3.55 -22.14 2.26
N TRP A 365 3.73 -22.95 3.32
CA TRP A 365 2.81 -23.00 4.47
C TRP A 365 3.21 -22.09 5.66
N TYR A 366 4.32 -21.34 5.55
CA TYR A 366 4.87 -20.50 6.63
C TYR A 366 5.22 -19.07 6.16
N LEU A 367 4.37 -18.44 5.34
CA LEU A 367 4.63 -17.10 4.76
C LEU A 367 3.65 -15.98 5.21
N PRO A 368 3.38 -15.76 6.51
CA PRO A 368 2.47 -14.67 6.91
C PRO A 368 3.07 -13.27 6.69
N ASN A 369 4.34 -13.03 7.05
CA ASN A 369 4.91 -11.68 7.06
C ASN A 369 5.34 -11.18 5.66
N LEU A 370 5.86 -12.05 4.80
CA LEU A 370 6.37 -11.62 3.49
C LEU A 370 5.25 -11.42 2.44
N MET A 371 4.18 -12.23 2.49
CA MET A 371 3.03 -12.04 1.58
C MET A 371 2.21 -10.79 1.92
N GLN A 372 2.14 -10.40 3.19
CA GLN A 372 1.47 -9.16 3.61
C GLN A 372 2.24 -7.90 3.20
N MET A 373 3.57 -7.97 3.13
CA MET A 373 4.43 -6.86 2.68
C MET A 373 4.51 -6.71 1.15
N VAL A 374 3.96 -7.66 0.38
CA VAL A 374 4.08 -7.72 -1.08
C VAL A 374 2.69 -7.86 -1.70
N LYS A 375 1.92 -6.76 -1.71
CA LYS A 375 0.49 -6.77 -2.08
C LYS A 375 0.15 -6.79 -3.57
N ARG A 376 1.10 -6.66 -4.49
CA ARG A 376 0.80 -6.55 -5.93
C ARG A 376 1.64 -7.51 -6.79
N PHE A 377 1.24 -8.78 -6.82
CA PHE A 377 1.57 -9.68 -7.92
C PHE A 377 0.32 -10.36 -8.46
N GLN A 378 0.24 -10.44 -9.78
CA GLN A 378 -0.62 -11.40 -10.48
C GLN A 378 0.09 -12.76 -10.40
N LEU A 379 -0.39 -13.67 -9.57
CA LEU A 379 0.11 -15.05 -9.50
C LEU A 379 -0.35 -15.82 -10.74
N VAL A 380 0.57 -16.12 -11.66
CA VAL A 380 0.37 -17.17 -12.66
C VAL A 380 0.91 -18.46 -12.08
N MET A 381 0.01 -19.39 -11.74
CA MET A 381 0.39 -20.77 -11.46
C MET A 381 0.67 -21.45 -12.80
N GLU A 382 1.94 -21.61 -13.17
CA GLU A 382 2.30 -22.55 -14.24
C GLU A 382 2.21 -23.97 -13.68
N GLY A 383 1.09 -24.63 -13.98
CA GLY A 383 1.02 -26.08 -13.92
C GLY A 383 1.83 -26.66 -15.08
N ASP A 384 2.80 -27.51 -14.77
CA ASP A 384 3.51 -28.32 -15.76
C ASP A 384 2.48 -29.18 -16.53
N PRO A 385 2.33 -29.05 -17.86
CA PRO A 385 1.40 -29.89 -18.61
C PRO A 385 1.88 -31.34 -18.75
N TYR A 386 3.03 -31.71 -18.19
CA TYR A 386 3.50 -33.09 -18.13
C TYR A 386 4.26 -33.41 -16.85
N LEU A 387 3.52 -33.68 -15.75
CA LEU A 387 3.79 -34.79 -14.80
C LEU A 387 2.65 -34.95 -13.78
#